data_AF-A0A061J1B7-F1
#
_entry.id   AF-A0A061J1B7-F1
#
_cell.length_a   1.000
_cell.length_b   1.000
_cell.length_c   1.000
_cell.angle_alpha   90.00
_cell.angle_beta   90.00
_cell.angle_gamma   90.00
#
_symmetry.space_group_name_H-M   'P 1'
#
loop_
_entity.id
_entity.type
_entity.pdbx_description
1 polymer ?
#
loop_
_entity_poly.entity_id
_entity_poly.type
_entity_poly.pdbx_seq_one_letter_code
_entity_poly.pdbx_strand_id
1 'polypeptide(L)'
;MALGEIISATPATPAACNALCAIFLFFCFCLASPRSRGRNKTKRYTALQACRRGEGRLRKLYTRVSLRRVMLQCGVLSCTRVLRFAWRQSYRDLLPPAATAAYVRGQLRPCDPCGGGGVPVVVESPSDAAGVYAFAAQPTALAVRALCEVARPAPPPSLTERARALARLAAVLRENAALLASADALVTGMCLRDARLSLSAALDFIAVCEQRLRTPQGEPTTTTTEDAVAVAVHAGEVLHSHGYGEGECHTDLHAGDASTGRASVALCMTAAHYPLQWGMEAVAIALLRGSAAVWLPSLETPLSALWLMHLLHCGGRNVVADPRAAVHIILCRSDEVVAAFMRQQEEGFSVVGLTNGFREQQLYRLPQLLGAAPMSCDAGASWMAGWHHRVMKPSLAMVGASPCCTDTVAARICQYAFHGNGRRLYALQIVFVPQQDILLVLRSVAQYVRGLRLGHSLDPTADMGPLPAAAHMAAMKDTVEAAVCCGEVKLQHVCGGFEVAMPAGYFCLPCAFYSSIANVTPAATEASLNAVLATTARLRGGLDRLGGGPFVIVCGYDPPQQGKVLENVLRDASSSSFAVHHW
;
A
#
# COMPACT_ATOMS: atom_id res chain seq x y z
N MET A 1 -58.79 24.62 21.64
CA MET A 1 -60.12 24.25 21.15
C MET A 1 -60.11 24.29 19.63
N ALA A 2 -60.66 23.24 19.02
CA ALA A 2 -61.10 23.09 17.63
C ALA A 2 -60.07 23.17 16.48
N LEU A 3 -59.72 21.97 16.00
CA LEU A 3 -59.46 21.65 14.60
C LEU A 3 -60.70 21.91 13.71
N GLY A 4 -60.50 22.10 12.41
CA GLY A 4 -61.50 21.76 11.39
C GLY A 4 -61.18 22.25 9.96
N GLU A 5 -60.73 21.30 9.12
CA GLU A 5 -60.92 21.22 7.64
C GLU A 5 -60.36 22.38 6.76
N ILE A 6 -59.60 22.20 5.68
CA ILE A 6 -59.78 21.32 4.51
C ILE A 6 -58.39 21.07 3.88
N ILE A 7 -58.06 19.81 3.60
CA ILE A 7 -57.03 19.40 2.63
C ILE A 7 -57.78 18.89 1.39
N SER A 8 -57.51 19.47 0.22
CA SER A 8 -57.67 18.73 -1.05
C SER A 8 -56.65 19.16 -2.09
N ALA A 9 -55.97 18.16 -2.64
CA ALA A 9 -55.26 18.11 -3.94
C ALA A 9 -53.90 18.84 -4.08
N THR A 10 -52.80 18.13 -3.84
CA THR A 10 -51.66 17.85 -4.77
C THR A 10 -50.47 17.19 -4.04
N PRO A 11 -49.64 16.36 -4.69
CA PRO A 11 -48.62 15.56 -4.02
C PRO A 11 -47.43 16.40 -3.54
N ALA A 12 -47.04 16.20 -2.29
CA ALA A 12 -45.90 16.85 -1.65
C ALA A 12 -44.57 16.48 -2.33
N THR A 13 -43.78 17.50 -2.66
CA THR A 13 -42.42 17.36 -3.18
C THR A 13 -41.44 16.94 -2.06
N PRO A 14 -40.33 16.24 -2.38
CA PRO A 14 -39.32 15.81 -1.39
C PRO A 14 -38.71 16.95 -0.57
N ALA A 15 -38.88 18.21 -0.97
CA ALA A 15 -38.45 19.39 -0.21
C ALA A 15 -39.24 19.58 1.11
N ALA A 16 -40.53 19.21 1.15
CA ALA A 16 -41.36 19.36 2.34
C ALA A 16 -40.97 18.37 3.46
N CYS A 17 -40.55 17.15 3.09
CA CYS A 17 -40.03 16.17 4.05
C CYS A 17 -38.70 16.61 4.67
N ASN A 18 -37.81 17.25 3.90
CA ASN A 18 -36.52 17.72 4.41
C ASN A 18 -36.69 18.91 5.38
N ALA A 19 -37.67 19.79 5.15
CA ALA A 19 -37.97 20.90 6.05
C ALA A 19 -38.50 20.44 7.42
N LEU A 20 -39.39 19.42 7.43
CA LEU A 20 -39.92 18.84 8.66
C LEU A 20 -38.84 18.10 9.48
N CYS A 21 -37.90 17.42 8.80
CA CYS A 21 -36.77 16.76 9.46
C CYS A 21 -35.79 17.77 10.11
N ALA A 22 -35.56 18.91 9.46
CA ALA A 22 -34.71 19.98 9.99
C ALA A 22 -35.32 20.66 11.22
N ILE A 23 -36.65 20.88 11.23
CA ILE A 23 -37.37 21.46 12.37
C ILE A 23 -37.34 20.52 13.58
N PHE A 24 -37.44 19.21 13.36
CA PHE A 24 -37.41 18.22 14.44
C PHE A 24 -36.01 18.10 15.08
N LEU A 25 -34.94 18.17 14.27
CA LEU A 25 -33.56 18.16 14.77
C LEU A 25 -33.19 19.44 15.53
N PHE A 26 -33.72 20.59 15.11
CA PHE A 26 -33.53 21.86 15.82
C PHE A 26 -34.19 21.85 17.21
N PHE A 27 -35.38 21.24 17.34
CA PHE A 27 -36.08 21.14 18.63
C PHE A 27 -35.39 20.20 19.62
N CYS A 28 -34.77 19.11 19.14
CA CYS A 28 -33.99 18.20 19.99
C CYS A 28 -32.68 18.82 20.49
N PHE A 29 -32.07 19.74 19.73
CA PHE A 29 -30.82 20.39 20.13
C PHE A 29 -31.03 21.49 21.18
N CYS A 30 -32.16 22.19 21.14
CA CYS A 30 -32.49 23.24 22.12
C CYS A 30 -32.87 22.71 23.52
N LEU A 31 -33.26 21.43 23.65
CA LEU A 31 -33.62 20.83 24.94
C LEU A 31 -32.43 20.19 25.69
N ALA A 32 -31.24 20.19 25.10
CA ALA A 32 -30.03 19.62 25.70
C ALA A 32 -28.97 20.71 25.99
N SER A 33 -29.32 21.68 26.86
CA SER A 33 -28.35 22.65 27.37
C SER A 33 -28.61 22.97 28.85
N PRO A 34 -27.79 22.49 29.80
CA PRO A 34 -27.87 22.95 31.17
C PRO A 34 -26.92 24.14 31.40
N ARG A 35 -27.49 25.28 31.81
CA ARG A 35 -26.77 26.37 32.46
C ARG A 35 -27.10 26.38 33.95
N SER A 36 -26.09 26.28 34.82
CA SER A 36 -25.99 27.16 36.00
C SER A 36 -24.56 27.27 36.53
N ARG A 37 -24.20 28.47 36.99
CA ARG A 37 -22.96 28.89 37.67
C ARG A 37 -23.17 28.84 39.19
N GLY A 38 -22.11 28.61 39.98
CA GLY A 38 -22.06 29.05 41.39
C GLY A 38 -20.99 28.39 42.27
N ARG A 39 -20.05 29.20 42.78
CA ARG A 39 -18.87 28.89 43.63
C ARG A 39 -19.19 28.30 45.03
N ASN A 40 -18.35 27.39 45.56
CA ASN A 40 -17.31 27.67 46.58
C ASN A 40 -16.54 26.41 47.09
N LYS A 41 -15.29 26.63 47.49
CA LYS A 41 -14.28 25.71 48.09
C LYS A 41 -14.77 25.23 49.48
N THR A 42 -14.45 24.07 50.09
CA THR A 42 -13.12 23.52 50.45
C THR A 42 -13.30 22.20 51.25
N LYS A 43 -12.27 21.34 51.24
CA LYS A 43 -11.87 20.29 52.23
C LYS A 43 -12.38 18.82 52.12
N ARG A 44 -11.43 17.99 51.65
CA ARG A 44 -10.80 16.80 52.28
C ARG A 44 -11.57 15.47 52.43
N TYR A 45 -11.04 14.47 51.70
CA TYR A 45 -10.56 13.16 52.17
C TYR A 45 -11.40 12.39 53.20
N THR A 46 -12.08 11.32 52.76
CA THR A 46 -11.90 9.90 53.16
C THR A 46 -13.16 9.12 52.81
N ALA A 47 -13.03 8.03 52.03
CA ALA A 47 -13.82 6.79 52.10
C ALA A 47 -13.61 5.93 50.83
N LEU A 48 -12.39 5.44 50.67
CA LEU A 48 -12.13 4.17 49.99
C LEU A 48 -12.23 3.09 51.07
N GLN A 49 -12.86 1.95 50.75
CA GLN A 49 -13.06 0.75 51.58
C GLN A 49 -14.17 0.79 52.64
N ALA A 50 -15.40 0.45 52.23
CA ALA A 50 -16.28 -0.48 52.97
C ALA A 50 -17.55 -0.78 52.16
N CYS A 51 -17.51 -1.89 51.40
CA CYS A 51 -18.63 -2.83 51.15
C CYS A 51 -18.46 -3.56 49.81
N ARG A 52 -17.37 -4.36 49.73
CA ARG A 52 -17.45 -5.68 49.10
C ARG A 52 -18.28 -6.57 50.02
N ARG A 53 -19.56 -6.75 49.71
CA ARG A 53 -20.41 -7.92 50.02
C ARG A 53 -21.85 -7.57 49.64
N GLY A 54 -22.26 -8.02 48.45
CA GLY A 54 -23.59 -7.79 47.93
C GLY A 54 -23.73 -8.18 46.46
N GLU A 55 -23.00 -9.20 46.01
CA GLU A 55 -23.33 -9.90 44.76
C GLU A 55 -24.50 -10.84 45.05
N GLY A 56 -25.65 -10.56 44.42
CA GLY A 56 -26.78 -11.46 44.47
C GLY A 56 -28.08 -10.80 44.02
N ARG A 57 -28.45 -11.06 42.76
CA ARG A 57 -29.78 -10.80 42.16
C ARG A 57 -30.12 -9.34 41.84
N LEU A 58 -29.68 -8.87 40.67
CA LEU A 58 -30.38 -7.86 39.85
C LEU A 58 -29.86 -7.86 38.40
N ARG A 59 -29.86 -9.04 37.77
CA ARG A 59 -29.73 -9.22 36.32
C ARG A 59 -30.87 -10.10 35.84
N LYS A 60 -31.99 -9.47 35.46
CA LYS A 60 -33.02 -9.91 34.49
C LYS A 60 -34.19 -8.94 34.59
N LEU A 61 -34.77 -8.60 33.44
CA LEU A 61 -35.83 -7.61 33.19
C LEU A 61 -35.35 -6.16 33.01
N TYR A 62 -34.82 -5.86 31.83
CA TYR A 62 -35.31 -4.72 31.07
C TYR A 62 -35.62 -5.19 29.64
N THR A 63 -36.88 -5.00 29.28
CA THR A 63 -37.61 -5.71 28.24
C THR A 63 -37.34 -5.06 26.87
N ARG A 64 -36.67 -5.81 25.99
CA ARG A 64 -36.69 -5.60 24.53
C ARG A 64 -38.07 -5.96 23.96
N VAL A 65 -39.14 -5.26 24.33
CA VAL A 65 -40.43 -5.33 23.62
C VAL A 65 -41.14 -3.99 23.80
N SER A 66 -40.98 -3.06 22.85
CA SER A 66 -42.04 -2.10 22.49
C SER A 66 -41.70 -1.13 21.35
N LEU A 67 -40.46 -1.04 20.86
CA LEU A 67 -40.16 -0.16 19.70
C LEU A 67 -40.51 -0.77 18.33
N ARG A 68 -40.56 -2.11 18.21
CA ARG A 68 -40.92 -2.77 16.94
C ARG A 68 -42.39 -2.70 16.58
N ARG A 69 -43.30 -2.53 17.55
CA ARG A 69 -44.75 -2.47 17.29
C ARG A 69 -45.21 -1.08 16.82
N VAL A 70 -44.59 -0.02 17.34
CA VAL A 70 -44.91 1.36 16.93
C VAL A 70 -44.37 1.66 15.53
N MET A 71 -43.24 1.08 15.13
CA MET A 71 -42.70 1.27 13.77
C MET A 71 -43.39 0.45 12.67
N LEU A 72 -44.12 -0.62 13.00
CA LEU A 72 -44.87 -1.40 12.00
C LEU A 72 -46.25 -0.81 11.66
N GLN A 73 -46.82 0.04 12.53
CA GLN A 73 -48.16 0.60 12.34
C GLN A 73 -48.22 1.89 11.52
N CYS A 74 -47.08 2.52 11.22
CA CYS A 74 -47.05 3.79 10.47
C CYS A 74 -46.88 3.64 8.95
N GLY A 75 -46.84 2.44 8.36
CA GLY A 75 -46.89 2.27 6.89
C GLY A 75 -45.79 2.95 6.05
N VAL A 76 -44.72 3.48 6.67
CA VAL A 76 -43.69 4.32 6.01
C VAL A 76 -42.34 3.61 5.86
N LEU A 77 -42.24 2.31 6.16
CA LEU A 77 -41.06 1.53 5.82
C LEU A 77 -41.42 0.57 4.68
N SER A 78 -41.36 1.10 3.46
CA SER A 78 -40.98 0.29 2.31
C SER A 78 -39.67 -0.39 2.68
N CYS A 79 -39.72 -1.68 2.98
CA CYS A 79 -38.56 -2.51 3.13
C CYS A 79 -37.92 -2.60 1.75
N THR A 80 -37.13 -1.58 1.38
CA THR A 80 -36.25 -1.65 0.23
C THR A 80 -35.29 -2.78 0.54
N ARG A 81 -35.59 -3.96 0.00
CA ARG A 81 -34.57 -5.00 -0.16
C ARG A 81 -33.41 -4.28 -0.83
N VAL A 82 -32.32 -4.09 -0.09
CA VAL A 82 -31.04 -3.67 -0.67
C VAL A 82 -30.76 -4.73 -1.72
N LEU A 83 -31.05 -4.40 -2.98
CA LEU A 83 -30.67 -5.23 -4.11
C LEU A 83 -29.15 -5.22 -4.05
N ARG A 84 -28.57 -6.29 -3.50
CA ARG A 84 -27.15 -6.54 -3.64
C ARG A 84 -26.89 -6.57 -5.14
N PHE A 85 -26.33 -5.49 -5.66
CA PHE A 85 -25.67 -5.52 -6.95
C PHE A 85 -24.44 -6.41 -6.75
N ALA A 86 -24.67 -7.72 -6.74
CA ALA A 86 -23.60 -8.68 -6.87
C ALA A 86 -23.10 -8.47 -8.29
N TRP A 87 -21.86 -8.00 -8.42
CA TRP A 87 -21.15 -8.07 -9.68
C TRP A 87 -21.16 -9.55 -10.07
N ARG A 88 -22.08 -9.98 -10.94
CA ARG A 88 -22.21 -11.37 -11.40
C ARG A 88 -21.08 -11.71 -12.38
N GLN A 89 -19.87 -11.24 -12.11
CA GLN A 89 -18.71 -11.59 -12.90
C GLN A 89 -18.19 -12.92 -12.36
N SER A 90 -18.09 -13.89 -13.26
CA SER A 90 -17.31 -15.08 -12.98
C SER A 90 -15.83 -14.68 -13.06
N TYR A 91 -15.09 -14.86 -11.96
CA TYR A 91 -13.63 -14.65 -11.98
C TYR A 91 -12.88 -15.82 -12.60
N ARG A 92 -13.56 -16.90 -13.03
CA ARG A 92 -12.95 -18.16 -13.45
C ARG A 92 -11.82 -17.97 -14.46
N ASP A 93 -12.00 -17.08 -15.43
CA ASP A 93 -11.01 -16.83 -16.49
C ASP A 93 -9.82 -15.97 -16.03
N LEU A 94 -9.95 -15.32 -14.86
CA LEU A 94 -8.90 -14.57 -14.19
C LEU A 94 -8.16 -15.40 -13.14
N LEU A 95 -8.54 -16.66 -12.94
CA LEU A 95 -7.91 -17.55 -11.97
C LEU A 95 -6.97 -18.52 -12.68
N PRO A 96 -5.76 -18.73 -12.15
CA PRO A 96 -4.81 -19.68 -12.70
C PRO A 96 -5.40 -21.10 -12.66
N PRO A 97 -5.15 -21.95 -13.66
CA PRO A 97 -5.85 -23.22 -13.82
C PRO A 97 -5.44 -24.31 -12.81
N ALA A 98 -4.35 -24.12 -12.06
CA ALA A 98 -3.87 -25.07 -11.08
C ALA A 98 -3.34 -24.37 -9.82
N ALA A 99 -3.64 -24.95 -8.65
CA ALA A 99 -3.07 -24.54 -7.36
C ALA A 99 -1.60 -24.98 -7.28
N THR A 100 -0.72 -24.20 -7.90
CA THR A 100 0.74 -24.39 -7.82
C THR A 100 1.34 -23.47 -6.78
N ALA A 101 2.32 -23.96 -6.03
CA ALA A 101 2.94 -23.18 -4.96
C ALA A 101 4.41 -22.85 -5.21
N ALA A 102 5.03 -23.44 -6.23
CA ALA A 102 6.37 -23.03 -6.67
C ALA A 102 6.58 -23.27 -8.18
N TYR A 103 7.44 -22.44 -8.77
CA TYR A 103 8.04 -22.61 -10.09
C TYR A 103 9.56 -22.64 -9.92
N VAL A 104 10.16 -23.82 -10.09
CA VAL A 104 11.58 -24.06 -9.81
C VAL A 104 12.18 -24.82 -10.98
N ARG A 105 13.27 -24.30 -11.57
CA ARG A 105 14.01 -24.95 -12.67
C ARG A 105 13.11 -25.30 -13.88
N GLY A 106 12.26 -24.35 -14.27
CA GLY A 106 11.34 -24.53 -15.40
C GLY A 106 10.07 -25.34 -15.10
N GLN A 107 9.94 -25.88 -13.88
CA GLN A 107 8.84 -26.77 -13.53
C GLN A 107 7.90 -26.16 -12.51
N LEU A 108 6.60 -26.30 -12.75
CA LEU A 108 5.58 -26.09 -11.74
C LEU A 108 5.61 -27.24 -10.74
N ARG A 109 5.64 -26.88 -9.47
CA ARG A 109 5.53 -27.81 -8.36
C ARG A 109 4.23 -27.53 -7.61
N PRO A 110 3.26 -28.46 -7.64
CA PRO A 110 2.10 -28.35 -6.78
C PRO A 110 2.55 -28.41 -5.32
N CYS A 111 1.82 -27.75 -4.42
CA CYS A 111 1.92 -28.11 -3.02
C CYS A 111 1.27 -29.48 -2.86
N ASP A 112 1.92 -30.43 -2.19
CA ASP A 112 1.29 -31.72 -1.89
C ASP A 112 0.12 -31.48 -0.91
N PRO A 113 -1.14 -31.63 -1.34
CA PRO A 113 -2.28 -31.40 -0.46
C PRO A 113 -2.45 -32.51 0.57
N CYS A 114 -1.91 -33.72 0.30
CA CYS A 114 -2.06 -34.90 1.15
C CYS A 114 -1.06 -34.92 2.30
N GLY A 115 0.06 -34.20 2.17
CA GLY A 115 1.08 -34.09 3.22
C GLY A 115 0.69 -33.24 4.43
N GLY A 116 -0.51 -32.64 4.46
CA GLY A 116 -1.07 -31.92 5.62
C GLY A 116 -0.30 -30.67 6.10
N GLY A 117 0.76 -30.26 5.40
CA GLY A 117 1.69 -29.23 5.88
C GLY A 117 1.56 -27.85 5.22
N GLY A 118 0.78 -27.72 4.15
CA GLY A 118 0.65 -26.45 3.43
C GLY A 118 -0.13 -25.42 4.23
N VAL A 119 0.27 -24.14 4.16
CA VAL A 119 -0.48 -23.05 4.79
C VAL A 119 -1.65 -22.70 3.88
N PRO A 120 -2.92 -22.88 4.30
CA PRO A 120 -4.06 -22.50 3.47
C PRO A 120 -4.08 -20.98 3.30
N VAL A 121 -4.17 -20.54 2.05
CA VAL A 121 -4.30 -19.14 1.67
C VAL A 121 -5.61 -18.98 0.92
N VAL A 122 -6.44 -18.07 1.40
CA VAL A 122 -7.64 -17.61 0.71
C VAL A 122 -7.36 -16.20 0.23
N VAL A 123 -7.43 -16.01 -1.07
CA VAL A 123 -7.32 -14.71 -1.73
C VAL A 123 -8.73 -14.14 -1.82
N GLU A 124 -8.92 -12.97 -1.24
CA GLU A 124 -10.16 -12.22 -1.31
C GLU A 124 -10.08 -11.15 -2.40
N SER A 125 -11.19 -10.90 -3.10
CA SER A 125 -11.33 -9.70 -3.92
C SER A 125 -11.77 -8.54 -3.03
N PRO A 126 -11.04 -7.42 -2.99
CA PRO A 126 -11.41 -6.30 -2.15
C PRO A 126 -12.68 -5.56 -2.61
N SER A 127 -13.10 -5.78 -3.87
CA SER A 127 -14.27 -5.13 -4.47
C SER A 127 -15.61 -5.72 -4.03
N ASP A 128 -15.61 -6.97 -3.59
CA ASP A 128 -16.80 -7.69 -3.17
C ASP A 128 -16.63 -8.40 -1.82
N ALA A 129 -15.42 -8.33 -1.22
CA ALA A 129 -15.05 -9.02 0.01
C ALA A 129 -15.32 -10.53 -0.06
N ALA A 130 -15.23 -11.11 -1.26
CA ALA A 130 -15.46 -12.52 -1.49
C ALA A 130 -14.12 -13.25 -1.68
N GLY A 131 -14.01 -14.45 -1.12
CA GLY A 131 -12.91 -15.36 -1.44
C GLY A 131 -12.98 -15.77 -2.92
N VAL A 132 -12.02 -15.33 -3.72
CA VAL A 132 -11.97 -15.60 -5.17
C VAL A 132 -11.08 -16.77 -5.53
N TYR A 133 -10.09 -17.09 -4.69
CA TYR A 133 -9.16 -18.18 -4.96
C TYR A 133 -8.64 -18.78 -3.65
N ALA A 134 -8.47 -20.10 -3.61
CA ALA A 134 -7.89 -20.79 -2.46
C ALA A 134 -6.79 -21.74 -2.93
N PHE A 135 -5.66 -21.71 -2.25
CA PHE A 135 -4.54 -22.62 -2.51
C PHE A 135 -3.75 -22.88 -1.22
N ALA A 136 -2.86 -23.87 -1.24
CA ALA A 136 -1.91 -24.10 -0.15
C ALA A 136 -0.54 -23.51 -0.54
N ALA A 137 -0.03 -22.56 0.25
CA ALA A 137 1.34 -22.09 0.11
C ALA A 137 2.32 -23.18 0.57
N GLN A 138 3.55 -23.14 0.04
CA GLN A 138 4.58 -24.12 0.38
C GLN A 138 4.85 -24.10 1.90
N PRO A 139 4.86 -25.27 2.57
CA PRO A 139 5.38 -25.39 3.92
C PRO A 139 6.84 -24.90 3.96
N THR A 140 7.25 -24.33 5.10
CA THR A 140 8.60 -23.78 5.28
C THR A 140 9.70 -24.77 4.89
N ALA A 141 9.57 -26.05 5.27
CA ALA A 141 10.54 -27.09 4.91
C ALA A 141 10.64 -27.36 3.40
N LEU A 142 9.51 -27.36 2.67
CA LEU A 142 9.51 -27.57 1.21
C LEU A 142 10.00 -26.33 0.47
N ALA A 143 9.65 -25.13 0.94
CA ALA A 143 10.16 -23.88 0.37
C ALA A 143 11.68 -23.76 0.57
N VAL A 144 12.21 -24.10 1.75
CA VAL A 144 13.66 -24.16 2.00
C VAL A 144 14.33 -25.19 1.11
N ARG A 145 13.75 -26.39 0.95
CA ARG A 145 14.27 -27.39 0.00
C ARG A 145 14.32 -26.85 -1.42
N ALA A 146 13.26 -26.18 -1.88
CA ALA A 146 13.21 -25.56 -3.20
C ALA A 146 14.28 -24.47 -3.35
N LEU A 147 14.51 -23.64 -2.33
CA LEU A 147 15.61 -22.67 -2.32
C LEU A 147 16.97 -23.35 -2.38
N CYS A 148 17.21 -24.37 -1.56
CA CYS A 148 18.45 -25.15 -1.59
C CYS A 148 18.68 -25.79 -2.97
N GLU A 149 17.63 -26.24 -3.64
CA GLU A 149 17.73 -26.75 -5.01
C GLU A 149 18.15 -25.67 -6.02
N VAL A 150 17.61 -24.45 -5.90
CA VAL A 150 18.06 -23.32 -6.73
C VAL A 150 19.51 -22.93 -6.40
N ALA A 151 19.87 -22.97 -5.11
CA ALA A 151 21.18 -22.62 -4.58
C ALA A 151 22.27 -23.68 -4.81
N ARG A 152 21.90 -24.89 -5.26
CA ARG A 152 22.90 -25.94 -5.53
C ARG A 152 24.01 -25.40 -6.44
N PRO A 153 25.27 -25.81 -6.23
CA PRO A 153 26.40 -25.37 -7.04
C PRO A 153 26.10 -25.53 -8.52
N ALA A 154 25.88 -24.41 -9.18
CA ALA A 154 25.68 -24.29 -10.61
C ALA A 154 26.45 -23.05 -11.05
N PRO A 155 27.06 -23.05 -12.25
CA PRO A 155 27.68 -21.85 -12.77
C PRO A 155 26.63 -20.73 -12.79
N PRO A 156 27.01 -19.49 -12.38
CA PRO A 156 26.09 -18.37 -12.46
C PRO A 156 25.57 -18.20 -13.90
N PRO A 157 24.34 -17.74 -14.09
CA PRO A 157 23.77 -17.59 -15.42
C PRO A 157 24.63 -16.64 -16.25
N SER A 158 25.05 -17.10 -17.43
CA SER A 158 25.81 -16.32 -18.39
C SER A 158 25.03 -15.07 -18.83
N LEU A 159 25.73 -14.04 -19.32
CA LEU A 159 25.09 -12.82 -19.81
C LEU A 159 23.98 -13.12 -20.83
N THR A 160 24.21 -14.07 -21.74
CA THR A 160 23.24 -14.54 -22.74
C THR A 160 22.01 -15.20 -22.10
N GLU A 161 22.21 -16.04 -21.07
CA GLU A 161 21.10 -16.68 -20.35
C GLU A 161 20.26 -15.64 -19.59
N ARG A 162 20.90 -14.64 -18.98
CA ARG A 162 20.21 -13.54 -18.27
C ARG A 162 19.43 -12.65 -19.23
N ALA A 163 20.03 -12.26 -20.35
CA ALA A 163 19.36 -11.49 -21.39
C ALA A 163 18.17 -12.27 -21.98
N ARG A 164 18.32 -13.57 -22.24
CA ARG A 164 17.23 -14.44 -22.68
C ARG A 164 16.11 -14.55 -21.64
N ALA A 165 16.46 -14.62 -20.36
CA ALA A 165 15.48 -14.66 -19.27
C ALA A 165 14.66 -13.35 -19.19
N LEU A 166 15.31 -12.19 -19.27
CA LEU A 166 14.63 -10.88 -19.34
C LEU A 166 13.73 -10.77 -20.57
N ALA A 167 14.24 -11.12 -21.75
CA ALA A 167 13.46 -11.08 -22.99
C ALA A 167 12.23 -11.99 -22.92
N ARG A 168 12.38 -13.20 -22.37
CA ARG A 168 11.27 -14.13 -22.16
C ARG A 168 10.25 -13.60 -21.16
N LEU A 169 10.69 -13.02 -20.05
CA LEU A 169 9.79 -12.36 -19.10
C LEU A 169 9.00 -11.25 -19.79
N ALA A 170 9.69 -10.35 -20.51
CA ALA A 170 9.04 -9.25 -21.20
C ALA A 170 8.03 -9.73 -22.26
N ALA A 171 8.35 -10.79 -23.01
CA ALA A 171 7.43 -11.39 -23.97
C ALA A 171 6.16 -11.93 -23.28
N VAL A 172 6.32 -12.73 -22.23
CA VAL A 172 5.19 -13.29 -21.46
C VAL A 172 4.31 -12.19 -20.87
N LEU A 173 4.92 -11.15 -20.30
CA LEU A 173 4.19 -10.01 -19.73
C LEU A 173 3.40 -9.23 -20.79
N ARG A 174 3.97 -8.99 -21.98
CA ARG A 174 3.30 -8.28 -23.08
C ARG A 174 2.13 -9.08 -23.65
N GLU A 175 2.37 -10.36 -23.95
CA GLU A 175 1.35 -11.26 -24.53
C GLU A 175 0.15 -11.44 -23.60
N ASN A 176 0.37 -11.35 -22.29
CA ASN A 176 -0.65 -11.60 -21.27
C ASN A 176 -1.01 -10.33 -20.47
N ALA A 177 -0.74 -9.15 -21.02
CA ALA A 177 -0.85 -7.89 -20.31
C ALA A 177 -2.24 -7.63 -19.71
N ALA A 178 -3.29 -7.88 -20.49
CA ALA A 178 -4.66 -7.66 -20.04
C ALA A 178 -5.06 -8.61 -18.90
N LEU A 179 -4.64 -9.88 -18.97
CA LEU A 179 -4.89 -10.88 -17.94
C LEU A 179 -4.16 -10.54 -16.65
N LEU A 180 -2.86 -10.25 -16.72
CA LEU A 180 -2.03 -9.94 -15.56
C LEU A 180 -2.47 -8.66 -14.87
N ALA A 181 -2.81 -7.61 -15.62
CA ALA A 181 -3.35 -6.37 -15.05
C ALA A 181 -4.71 -6.59 -14.38
N SER A 182 -5.57 -7.43 -14.96
CA SER A 182 -6.86 -7.78 -14.34
C SER A 182 -6.68 -8.60 -13.07
N ALA A 183 -5.73 -9.53 -13.05
CA ALA A 183 -5.38 -10.31 -11.87
C ALA A 183 -4.87 -9.41 -10.73
N ASP A 184 -3.97 -8.47 -11.02
CA ASP A 184 -3.49 -7.50 -10.03
C ASP A 184 -4.61 -6.60 -9.53
N ALA A 185 -5.43 -6.05 -10.42
CA ALA A 185 -6.57 -5.22 -10.03
C ALA A 185 -7.54 -5.98 -9.11
N LEU A 186 -7.85 -7.23 -9.44
CA LEU A 186 -8.78 -8.08 -8.70
C LEU A 186 -8.36 -8.29 -7.24
N VAL A 187 -7.06 -8.47 -6.97
CA VAL A 187 -6.57 -8.83 -5.62
C VAL A 187 -6.03 -7.65 -4.82
N THR A 188 -5.55 -6.61 -5.49
CA THR A 188 -4.96 -5.44 -4.80
C THR A 188 -6.01 -4.38 -4.46
N GLY A 189 -7.16 -4.40 -5.14
CA GLY A 189 -8.17 -3.34 -5.06
C GLY A 189 -7.86 -2.12 -5.93
N MET A 190 -6.71 -2.06 -6.62
CA MET A 190 -6.39 -0.95 -7.51
C MET A 190 -7.29 -0.96 -8.76
N CYS A 191 -7.48 0.20 -9.40
CA CYS A 191 -8.22 0.24 -10.66
C CYS A 191 -7.45 -0.46 -11.79
N LEU A 192 -8.17 -1.03 -12.74
CA LEU A 192 -7.60 -1.70 -13.91
C LEU A 192 -6.65 -0.79 -14.70
N ARG A 193 -6.94 0.51 -14.77
CA ARG A 193 -6.05 1.52 -15.34
C ARG A 193 -4.69 1.54 -14.63
N ASP A 194 -4.69 1.58 -13.31
CA ASP A 194 -3.48 1.68 -12.50
C ASP A 194 -2.68 0.37 -12.55
N ALA A 195 -3.36 -0.78 -12.59
CA ALA A 195 -2.72 -2.09 -12.77
C ALA A 195 -2.02 -2.20 -14.14
N ARG A 196 -2.63 -1.65 -15.20
CA ARG A 196 -1.99 -1.58 -16.53
C ARG A 196 -0.77 -0.68 -16.52
N LEU A 197 -0.85 0.50 -15.89
CA LEU A 197 0.30 1.40 -15.73
C LEU A 197 1.44 0.73 -14.95
N SER A 198 1.10 -0.03 -13.92
CA SER A 198 2.08 -0.81 -13.14
C SER A 198 2.78 -1.86 -13.99
N LEU A 199 2.04 -2.61 -14.81
CA LEU A 199 2.60 -3.57 -15.76
C LEU A 199 3.51 -2.88 -16.79
N SER A 200 3.09 -1.74 -17.35
CA SER A 200 3.92 -0.97 -18.29
C SER A 200 5.24 -0.55 -17.63
N ALA A 201 5.19 0.00 -16.41
CA ALA A 201 6.39 0.36 -15.67
C ALA A 201 7.33 -0.84 -15.43
N ALA A 202 6.77 -2.04 -15.22
CA ALA A 202 7.55 -3.27 -15.11
C ALA A 202 8.27 -3.63 -16.43
N LEU A 203 7.56 -3.52 -17.56
CA LEU A 203 8.09 -3.78 -18.90
C LEU A 203 9.19 -2.77 -19.28
N ASP A 204 8.95 -1.49 -19.00
CA ASP A 204 9.90 -0.41 -19.24
C ASP A 204 11.19 -0.64 -18.44
N PHE A 205 11.05 -1.02 -17.17
CA PHE A 205 12.20 -1.34 -16.33
C PHE A 205 12.99 -2.56 -16.83
N ILE A 206 12.30 -3.65 -17.23
CA ILE A 206 12.96 -4.82 -17.83
C ILE A 206 13.74 -4.42 -19.08
N ALA A 207 13.17 -3.56 -19.94
CA ALA A 207 13.82 -3.09 -21.16
C ALA A 207 15.11 -2.32 -20.84
N VAL A 208 15.11 -1.46 -19.82
CA VAL A 208 16.31 -0.77 -19.34
C VAL A 208 17.37 -1.77 -18.86
N CYS A 209 17.00 -2.77 -18.06
CA CYS A 209 17.94 -3.81 -17.61
C CYS A 209 18.51 -4.62 -18.79
N GLU A 210 17.69 -4.95 -19.78
CA GLU A 210 18.10 -5.69 -20.98
C GLU A 210 19.08 -4.87 -21.83
N GLN A 211 18.82 -3.57 -21.99
CA GLN A 211 19.74 -2.64 -22.64
C GLN A 211 21.08 -2.56 -21.90
N ARG A 212 21.07 -2.40 -20.57
CA ARG A 212 22.30 -2.37 -19.75
C ARG A 212 23.11 -3.67 -19.85
N LEU A 213 22.47 -4.84 -19.96
CA LEU A 213 23.19 -6.09 -20.20
C LEU A 213 23.85 -6.15 -21.58
N ARG A 214 23.27 -5.51 -22.61
CA ARG A 214 23.84 -5.49 -23.97
C ARG A 214 24.94 -4.45 -24.14
N THR A 215 24.79 -3.29 -23.50
CA THR A 215 25.72 -2.16 -23.62
C THR A 215 26.18 -1.71 -22.24
N PRO A 216 27.09 -2.46 -21.58
CA PRO A 216 27.55 -2.14 -20.21
C PRO A 216 28.27 -0.80 -20.09
N GLN A 217 28.85 -0.30 -21.20
CA GLN A 217 29.66 0.93 -21.26
C GLN A 217 29.04 2.03 -22.12
N GLY A 218 27.83 1.84 -22.66
CA GLY A 218 27.21 2.84 -23.52
C GLY A 218 26.61 3.97 -22.69
N GLU A 219 27.10 5.19 -22.85
CA GLU A 219 26.34 6.37 -22.42
C GLU A 219 24.95 6.35 -23.08
N PRO A 220 23.87 6.71 -22.36
CA PRO A 220 22.53 6.71 -22.91
C PRO A 220 22.48 7.62 -24.13
N THR A 221 22.22 7.05 -25.30
CA THR A 221 22.12 7.78 -26.56
C THR A 221 21.07 8.89 -26.45
N THR A 222 21.47 10.12 -26.75
CA THR A 222 20.80 11.40 -26.46
C THR A 222 19.53 11.69 -27.26
N THR A 223 18.94 10.72 -27.96
CA THR A 223 17.70 10.93 -28.72
C THR A 223 16.52 10.29 -27.99
N THR A 224 16.00 10.95 -26.95
CA THR A 224 14.89 10.41 -26.15
C THR A 224 13.73 11.39 -26.03
N THR A 225 12.52 10.88 -26.27
CA THR A 225 11.25 11.54 -25.99
C THR A 225 11.09 11.79 -24.48
N GLU A 226 10.21 12.70 -24.07
CA GLU A 226 9.93 12.97 -22.65
C GLU A 226 9.61 11.69 -21.86
N ASP A 227 8.84 10.78 -22.46
CA ASP A 227 8.52 9.48 -21.86
C ASP A 227 9.76 8.62 -21.61
N ALA A 228 10.70 8.58 -22.55
CA ALA A 228 11.93 7.80 -22.41
C ALA A 228 12.86 8.37 -21.33
N VAL A 229 12.88 9.70 -21.16
CA VAL A 229 13.59 10.36 -20.05
C VAL A 229 12.94 9.97 -18.72
N ALA A 230 11.62 10.03 -18.61
CA ALA A 230 10.90 9.66 -17.38
C ALA A 230 11.16 8.18 -17.00
N VAL A 231 11.13 7.27 -17.98
CA VAL A 231 11.47 5.85 -17.79
C VAL A 231 12.92 5.68 -17.30
N ALA A 232 13.88 6.37 -17.92
CA ALA A 232 15.28 6.30 -17.54
C ALA A 232 15.53 6.83 -16.12
N VAL A 233 14.88 7.94 -15.74
CA VAL A 233 14.94 8.51 -14.39
C VAL A 233 14.37 7.52 -13.37
N HIS A 234 13.16 6.99 -13.59
CA HIS A 234 12.56 5.99 -12.70
C HIS A 234 13.46 4.75 -12.56
N ALA A 235 13.99 4.24 -13.67
CA ALA A 235 14.89 3.10 -13.64
C ALA A 235 16.19 3.39 -12.88
N GLY A 236 16.76 4.59 -13.05
CA GLY A 236 17.92 5.07 -12.30
C GLY A 236 17.63 5.11 -10.79
N GLU A 237 16.49 5.67 -10.38
CA GLU A 237 16.06 5.69 -8.97
C GLU A 237 15.88 4.28 -8.40
N VAL A 238 15.26 3.37 -9.14
CA VAL A 238 15.04 1.97 -8.74
C VAL A 238 16.39 1.26 -8.55
N LEU A 239 17.30 1.43 -9.49
CA LEU A 239 18.64 0.83 -9.46
C LEU A 239 19.47 1.40 -8.30
N HIS A 240 19.49 2.72 -8.15
CA HIS A 240 20.20 3.39 -7.06
C HIS A 240 19.64 2.98 -5.68
N SER A 241 18.32 2.88 -5.52
CA SER A 241 17.68 2.40 -4.29
C SER A 241 18.11 0.99 -3.91
N HIS A 242 18.48 0.18 -4.89
CA HIS A 242 18.99 -1.16 -4.65
C HIS A 242 20.51 -1.21 -4.56
N GLY A 243 21.25 -0.09 -4.51
CA GLY A 243 22.72 -0.09 -4.47
C GLY A 243 23.38 -0.40 -5.82
N TYR A 244 22.71 -0.08 -6.94
CA TYR A 244 23.29 -0.16 -8.28
C TYR A 244 23.59 1.28 -8.75
N GLY A 245 24.71 1.84 -8.28
CA GLY A 245 25.15 3.21 -8.57
C GLY A 245 26.08 3.31 -9.79
N GLU A 246 26.13 4.49 -10.40
CA GLU A 246 26.91 4.79 -11.63
C GLU A 246 28.44 4.79 -11.42
N GLY A 247 28.92 4.81 -10.17
CA GLY A 247 30.35 4.89 -9.84
C GLY A 247 30.97 3.64 -9.19
N GLU A 248 30.18 2.67 -8.72
CA GLU A 248 30.68 1.50 -7.96
C GLU A 248 30.70 0.20 -8.78
N CYS A 249 30.28 0.25 -10.05
CA CYS A 249 30.15 -0.96 -10.88
C CYS A 249 31.47 -1.62 -11.32
N HIS A 250 32.64 -1.03 -11.04
CA HIS A 250 33.89 -1.55 -11.61
C HIS A 250 34.73 -2.43 -10.69
N THR A 251 34.56 -2.37 -9.36
CA THR A 251 35.35 -3.21 -8.46
C THR A 251 34.61 -4.47 -8.01
N ASP A 252 33.31 -4.42 -7.66
CA ASP A 252 32.65 -5.61 -7.09
C ASP A 252 31.97 -6.53 -8.12
N LEU A 253 31.60 -6.04 -9.31
CA LEU A 253 31.00 -6.88 -10.36
C LEU A 253 32.02 -7.71 -11.16
N HIS A 254 33.32 -7.40 -11.02
CA HIS A 254 34.42 -8.16 -11.64
C HIS A 254 35.43 -8.75 -10.63
N ALA A 255 35.50 -8.26 -9.39
CA ALA A 255 36.32 -8.87 -8.33
C ALA A 255 35.55 -9.81 -7.40
N GLY A 256 34.28 -10.12 -7.71
CA GLY A 256 33.68 -11.41 -7.36
C GLY A 256 34.39 -12.49 -8.17
N ASP A 257 35.60 -12.82 -7.70
CA ASP A 257 36.52 -13.84 -8.14
C ASP A 257 35.89 -14.83 -9.14
N ALA A 258 35.95 -14.52 -10.44
CA ALA A 258 35.58 -15.46 -11.49
C ALA A 258 36.38 -16.78 -11.38
N SER A 259 37.47 -16.79 -10.59
CA SER A 259 38.22 -18.00 -10.25
C SER A 259 37.55 -18.90 -9.19
N THR A 260 36.60 -18.39 -8.39
CA THR A 260 35.92 -19.21 -7.36
C THR A 260 34.75 -20.04 -7.89
N GLY A 261 34.17 -19.68 -9.04
CA GLY A 261 33.07 -20.43 -9.66
C GLY A 261 31.79 -20.56 -8.81
N ARG A 262 31.60 -19.69 -7.80
CA ARG A 262 30.50 -19.82 -6.83
C ARG A 262 29.16 -19.38 -7.43
N ALA A 263 28.12 -20.14 -7.14
CA ALA A 263 26.75 -19.79 -7.50
C ALA A 263 26.27 -18.57 -6.70
N SER A 264 25.53 -17.67 -7.35
CA SER A 264 24.88 -16.52 -6.71
C SER A 264 23.38 -16.57 -6.92
N VAL A 265 22.61 -16.47 -5.82
CA VAL A 265 21.15 -16.38 -5.84
C VAL A 265 20.69 -15.11 -5.16
N ALA A 266 19.75 -14.42 -5.79
CA ALA A 266 19.09 -13.26 -5.22
C ALA A 266 17.69 -13.64 -4.73
N LEU A 267 17.43 -13.41 -3.44
CA LEU A 267 16.11 -13.55 -2.84
C LEU A 267 15.34 -12.24 -2.99
N CYS A 268 14.38 -12.23 -3.90
CA CYS A 268 13.56 -11.07 -4.24
C CYS A 268 12.26 -11.11 -3.44
N MET A 269 12.19 -10.36 -2.34
CA MET A 269 11.00 -10.26 -1.49
C MET A 269 10.20 -9.01 -1.86
N THR A 270 8.88 -9.12 -2.01
CA THR A 270 8.05 -7.97 -2.41
C THR A 270 6.77 -7.84 -1.62
N ALA A 271 6.40 -6.60 -1.31
CA ALA A 271 5.15 -6.27 -0.66
C ALA A 271 3.94 -6.36 -1.61
N ALA A 272 2.74 -6.22 -1.05
CA ALA A 272 1.48 -6.55 -1.70
C ALA A 272 0.87 -5.43 -2.58
N HIS A 273 1.47 -4.25 -2.65
CA HIS A 273 0.81 -3.06 -3.21
C HIS A 273 0.84 -3.00 -4.73
N TYR A 274 2.02 -3.26 -5.32
CA TYR A 274 2.22 -3.37 -6.77
C TYR A 274 2.95 -4.71 -7.04
N PRO A 275 2.29 -5.84 -6.77
CA PRO A 275 2.95 -7.14 -6.65
C PRO A 275 3.73 -7.51 -7.91
N LEU A 276 3.13 -7.36 -9.10
CA LEU A 276 3.81 -7.70 -10.34
C LEU A 276 4.96 -6.75 -10.66
N GLN A 277 4.72 -5.43 -10.62
CA GLN A 277 5.77 -4.46 -10.93
C GLN A 277 6.96 -4.59 -10.01
N TRP A 278 6.74 -4.58 -8.69
CA TRP A 278 7.84 -4.66 -7.73
C TRP A 278 8.55 -6.00 -7.79
N GLY A 279 7.81 -7.09 -8.07
CA GLY A 279 8.36 -8.42 -8.35
C GLY A 279 9.32 -8.39 -9.52
N MET A 280 8.88 -7.84 -10.65
CA MET A 280 9.67 -7.78 -11.87
C MET A 280 10.87 -6.83 -11.76
N GLU A 281 10.73 -5.70 -11.06
CA GLU A 281 11.86 -4.81 -10.75
C GLU A 281 12.94 -5.57 -9.97
N ALA A 282 12.59 -6.28 -8.89
CA ALA A 282 13.55 -7.03 -8.09
C ALA A 282 14.20 -8.19 -8.88
N VAL A 283 13.39 -8.95 -9.63
CA VAL A 283 13.88 -10.04 -10.49
C VAL A 283 14.82 -9.51 -11.58
N ALA A 284 14.49 -8.40 -12.23
CA ALA A 284 15.33 -7.83 -13.27
C ALA A 284 16.67 -7.32 -12.72
N ILE A 285 16.68 -6.72 -11.53
CA ILE A 285 17.91 -6.31 -10.83
C ILE A 285 18.77 -7.52 -10.47
N ALA A 286 18.17 -8.59 -9.95
CA ALA A 286 18.88 -9.84 -9.66
C ALA A 286 19.61 -10.40 -10.89
N LEU A 287 18.90 -10.44 -12.03
CA LEU A 287 19.47 -10.88 -13.30
C LEU A 287 20.53 -9.89 -13.83
N LEU A 288 20.34 -8.58 -13.65
CA LEU A 288 21.33 -7.58 -14.02
C LEU A 288 22.64 -7.77 -13.23
N ARG A 289 22.54 -8.16 -11.95
CA ARG A 289 23.67 -8.44 -11.05
C ARG A 289 24.38 -9.77 -11.27
N GLY A 290 23.84 -10.62 -12.14
CA GLY A 290 24.44 -11.93 -12.40
C GLY A 290 23.97 -13.07 -11.52
N SER A 291 22.96 -12.85 -10.69
CA SER A 291 22.38 -13.88 -9.83
C SER A 291 21.22 -14.59 -10.51
N ALA A 292 20.95 -15.84 -10.13
CA ALA A 292 19.63 -16.43 -10.36
C ALA A 292 18.61 -15.78 -9.40
N ALA A 293 17.44 -15.41 -9.91
CA ALA A 293 16.42 -14.70 -9.15
C ALA A 293 15.40 -15.68 -8.56
N VAL A 294 15.17 -15.63 -7.25
CA VAL A 294 14.04 -16.29 -6.60
C VAL A 294 13.08 -15.25 -6.06
N TRP A 295 11.92 -15.15 -6.69
CA TRP A 295 10.85 -14.26 -6.25
C TRP A 295 9.98 -14.91 -5.17
N LEU A 296 9.89 -14.24 -4.02
CA LEU A 296 9.07 -14.55 -2.86
C LEU A 296 7.97 -13.49 -2.74
N PRO A 297 6.86 -13.58 -3.52
CA PRO A 297 5.79 -12.60 -3.49
C PRO A 297 4.98 -12.66 -2.18
N SER A 298 4.30 -11.56 -1.86
CA SER A 298 3.34 -11.54 -0.75
C SER A 298 2.19 -12.52 -1.00
N LEU A 299 1.81 -13.26 0.06
CA LEU A 299 0.65 -14.15 0.04
C LEU A 299 -0.69 -13.38 0.09
N GLU A 300 -0.68 -12.07 0.35
CA GLU A 300 -1.89 -11.24 0.31
C GLU A 300 -2.40 -11.02 -1.12
N THR A 301 -1.49 -10.92 -2.10
CA THR A 301 -1.80 -10.59 -3.50
C THR A 301 -1.04 -11.49 -4.49
N PRO A 302 -1.17 -12.84 -4.41
CA PRO A 302 -0.29 -13.77 -5.12
C PRO A 302 -0.70 -14.05 -6.57
N LEU A 303 -1.82 -13.47 -7.06
CA LEU A 303 -2.49 -13.94 -8.27
C LEU A 303 -1.67 -13.71 -9.55
N SER A 304 -1.01 -12.56 -9.69
CA SER A 304 -0.11 -12.32 -10.82
C SER A 304 1.13 -13.20 -10.79
N ALA A 305 1.67 -13.49 -9.60
CA ALA A 305 2.76 -14.45 -9.46
C ALA A 305 2.34 -15.86 -9.90
N LEU A 306 1.16 -16.33 -9.46
CA LEU A 306 0.59 -17.62 -9.88
C LEU A 306 0.39 -17.70 -11.39
N TRP A 307 -0.16 -16.65 -12.00
CA TRP A 307 -0.29 -16.57 -13.45
C TRP A 307 1.07 -16.59 -14.14
N LEU A 308 2.03 -15.81 -13.66
CA LEU A 308 3.37 -15.79 -14.25
C LEU A 308 4.05 -17.16 -14.18
N MET A 309 3.93 -17.88 -13.06
CA MET A 309 4.40 -19.26 -12.93
C MET A 309 3.79 -20.16 -14.02
N HIS A 310 2.46 -20.10 -14.17
CA HIS A 310 1.74 -20.89 -15.15
C HIS A 310 2.17 -20.55 -16.59
N LEU A 311 2.21 -19.27 -16.92
CA LEU A 311 2.55 -18.77 -18.25
C LEU A 311 4.00 -19.09 -18.64
N LEU A 312 4.94 -18.93 -17.71
CA LEU A 312 6.32 -19.35 -17.93
C LEU A 312 6.39 -20.85 -18.22
N HIS A 313 5.70 -21.68 -17.44
CA HIS A 313 5.70 -23.12 -17.68
C HIS A 313 5.06 -23.50 -19.03
N CYS A 314 3.91 -22.91 -19.38
CA CYS A 314 3.22 -23.17 -20.65
C CYS A 314 4.03 -22.73 -21.87
N GLY A 315 4.69 -21.57 -21.81
CA GLY A 315 5.60 -21.12 -22.86
C GLY A 315 6.85 -22.00 -22.99
N GLY A 316 7.12 -22.88 -22.02
CA GLY A 316 8.24 -23.83 -22.01
C GLY A 316 7.85 -25.29 -22.28
N ARG A 317 6.60 -25.58 -22.72
CA ARG A 317 6.05 -26.95 -22.82
C ARG A 317 6.86 -27.97 -23.65
N ASN A 318 7.83 -27.53 -24.45
CA ASN A 318 8.72 -28.39 -25.24
C ASN A 318 10.18 -28.41 -24.75
N VAL A 319 10.48 -27.80 -23.60
CA VAL A 319 11.84 -27.70 -23.05
C VAL A 319 11.93 -28.59 -21.81
N VAL A 320 12.82 -29.58 -21.84
CA VAL A 320 13.23 -30.38 -20.68
C VAL A 320 13.57 -29.43 -19.52
N ALA A 321 13.33 -29.85 -18.27
CA ALA A 321 13.67 -29.07 -17.08
C ALA A 321 15.02 -28.39 -17.25
N ASP A 322 15.03 -27.05 -17.25
CA ASP A 322 16.25 -26.29 -17.48
C ASP A 322 16.92 -26.05 -16.12
N PRO A 323 18.01 -26.77 -15.79
CA PRO A 323 18.74 -26.55 -14.54
C PRO A 323 19.36 -25.15 -14.48
N ARG A 324 19.43 -24.44 -15.60
CA ARG A 324 19.95 -23.06 -15.73
C ARG A 324 18.86 -22.00 -15.83
N ALA A 325 17.61 -22.36 -15.55
CA ALA A 325 16.54 -21.37 -15.46
C ALA A 325 16.96 -20.28 -14.45
N ALA A 326 17.04 -19.04 -14.90
CA ALA A 326 17.52 -17.93 -14.07
C ALA A 326 16.43 -17.29 -13.20
N VAL A 327 15.17 -17.73 -13.34
CA VAL A 327 14.00 -17.16 -12.66
C VAL A 327 13.21 -18.27 -11.99
N HIS A 328 12.93 -18.06 -10.71
CA HIS A 328 12.18 -18.96 -9.84
C HIS A 328 11.15 -18.16 -9.05
N ILE A 329 10.04 -18.80 -8.69
CA ILE A 329 8.98 -18.18 -7.90
C ILE A 329 8.53 -19.18 -6.84
N ILE A 330 8.46 -18.78 -5.57
CA ILE A 330 8.04 -19.65 -4.47
C ILE A 330 6.99 -18.91 -3.62
N LEU A 331 5.79 -19.47 -3.52
CA LEU A 331 4.73 -18.97 -2.64
C LEU A 331 4.91 -19.56 -1.24
N CYS A 332 5.35 -18.74 -0.30
CA CYS A 332 5.58 -19.16 1.08
C CYS A 332 5.53 -17.95 2.02
N ARG A 333 5.60 -18.22 3.34
CA ARG A 333 5.88 -17.18 4.33
C ARG A 333 7.37 -16.83 4.28
N SER A 334 7.68 -15.79 3.51
CA SER A 334 9.06 -15.45 3.13
C SER A 334 9.98 -15.22 4.33
N ASP A 335 9.46 -14.63 5.41
CA ASP A 335 10.20 -14.34 6.64
C ASP A 335 10.69 -15.62 7.34
N GLU A 336 9.82 -16.59 7.55
CA GLU A 336 10.16 -17.90 8.15
C GLU A 336 11.12 -18.69 7.24
N VAL A 337 10.88 -18.65 5.92
CA VAL A 337 11.64 -19.40 4.91
C VAL A 337 13.04 -18.85 4.74
N VAL A 338 13.20 -17.53 4.64
CA VAL A 338 14.52 -16.89 4.54
C VAL A 338 15.33 -17.16 5.80
N ALA A 339 14.74 -17.00 6.99
CA ALA A 339 15.43 -17.30 8.24
C ALA A 339 15.85 -18.77 8.36
N ALA A 340 15.01 -19.71 7.92
CA ALA A 340 15.35 -21.13 7.91
C ALA A 340 16.41 -21.48 6.86
N PHE A 341 16.31 -20.90 5.66
CA PHE A 341 17.26 -21.11 4.57
C PHE A 341 18.66 -20.62 4.93
N MET A 342 18.76 -19.42 5.51
CA MET A 342 20.04 -18.82 5.91
C MET A 342 20.75 -19.61 7.01
N ARG A 343 20.00 -20.23 7.93
CA ARG A 343 20.56 -21.13 8.95
C ARG A 343 21.12 -22.45 8.39
N GLN A 344 20.70 -22.85 7.19
CA GLN A 344 21.11 -24.09 6.53
C GLN A 344 22.20 -23.87 5.48
N GLN A 345 22.62 -22.63 5.23
CA GLN A 345 23.64 -22.37 4.21
C GLN A 345 25.02 -22.82 4.69
N GLU A 346 25.67 -23.63 3.86
CA GLU A 346 27.07 -24.04 4.03
C GLU A 346 28.02 -22.96 3.46
N GLU A 347 29.30 -23.03 3.83
CA GLU A 347 30.34 -22.16 3.29
C GLU A 347 30.47 -22.34 1.76
N GLY A 348 30.43 -21.24 0.99
CA GLY A 348 30.70 -21.27 -0.46
C GLY A 348 29.58 -20.75 -1.36
N PHE A 349 28.49 -20.23 -0.80
CA PHE A 349 27.38 -19.67 -1.56
C PHE A 349 27.18 -18.18 -1.31
N SER A 350 26.87 -17.40 -2.35
CA SER A 350 26.56 -15.97 -2.22
C SER A 350 25.07 -15.74 -2.36
N VAL A 351 24.45 -15.22 -1.28
CA VAL A 351 23.05 -14.78 -1.31
C VAL A 351 23.01 -13.27 -1.34
N VAL A 352 22.18 -12.71 -2.22
CA VAL A 352 21.83 -11.28 -2.23
C VAL A 352 20.37 -11.14 -1.83
N GLY A 353 20.07 -10.25 -0.89
CA GLY A 353 18.69 -9.96 -0.51
C GLY A 353 18.19 -8.71 -1.22
N LEU A 354 17.05 -8.79 -1.90
CA LEU A 354 16.39 -7.64 -2.51
C LEU A 354 14.99 -7.51 -1.94
N THR A 355 14.65 -6.38 -1.33
CA THR A 355 13.29 -6.11 -0.85
C THR A 355 12.70 -4.91 -1.56
N ASN A 356 11.45 -5.00 -2.01
CA ASN A 356 10.78 -3.90 -2.69
C ASN A 356 9.40 -3.64 -2.08
N GLY A 357 9.13 -2.38 -1.72
CA GLY A 357 7.82 -1.94 -1.27
C GLY A 357 7.51 -2.20 0.20
N PHE A 358 8.52 -2.54 1.02
CA PHE A 358 8.35 -2.65 2.46
C PHE A 358 8.61 -1.31 3.13
N ARG A 359 8.03 -1.11 4.31
CA ARG A 359 8.42 -0.04 5.22
C ARG A 359 9.56 -0.45 6.12
N GLU A 360 10.27 0.54 6.63
CA GLU A 360 11.42 0.33 7.53
C GLU A 360 11.09 -0.56 8.73
N GLN A 361 9.92 -0.37 9.36
CA GLN A 361 9.44 -1.21 10.46
C GLN A 361 9.24 -2.69 10.08
N GLN A 362 8.80 -2.95 8.85
CA GLN A 362 8.65 -4.31 8.33
C GLN A 362 10.02 -4.93 8.03
N LEU A 363 10.96 -4.11 7.55
CA LEU A 363 12.33 -4.51 7.30
C LEU A 363 13.08 -4.86 8.58
N TYR A 364 12.90 -4.13 9.69
CA TYR A 364 13.56 -4.46 10.97
C TYR A 364 13.26 -5.89 11.47
N ARG A 365 12.13 -6.47 11.07
CA ARG A 365 11.83 -7.87 11.40
C ARG A 365 12.72 -8.85 10.64
N LEU A 366 13.18 -8.52 9.44
CA LEU A 366 14.01 -9.41 8.61
C LEU A 366 15.40 -9.67 9.24
N PRO A 367 16.22 -8.66 9.64
CA PRO A 367 17.49 -8.90 10.31
C PRO A 367 17.36 -9.59 11.67
N GLN A 368 16.33 -9.25 12.46
CA GLN A 368 16.09 -9.90 13.76
C GLN A 368 15.78 -11.39 13.61
N LEU A 369 15.13 -11.79 12.50
CA LEU A 369 14.88 -13.19 12.16
C LEU A 369 16.14 -13.91 11.63
N LEU A 370 17.12 -13.19 11.12
CA LEU A 370 18.37 -13.74 10.60
C LEU A 370 19.39 -14.10 11.72
N GLY A 371 19.05 -13.88 13.00
CA GLY A 371 19.92 -14.24 14.12
C GLY A 371 21.26 -13.50 14.16
N ALA A 372 21.40 -12.43 13.39
CA ALA A 372 22.63 -11.66 13.29
C ALA A 372 22.87 -10.88 14.59
N ALA A 373 23.85 -11.35 15.38
CA ALA A 373 24.53 -10.49 16.34
C ALA A 373 25.07 -9.24 15.62
N PRO A 374 25.15 -8.08 16.31
CA PRO A 374 25.66 -6.85 15.71
C PRO A 374 27.05 -7.11 15.11
N MET A 375 27.23 -6.68 13.86
CA MET A 375 28.44 -6.86 13.06
C MET A 375 29.68 -6.40 13.84
N SER A 376 30.50 -7.35 14.30
CA SER A 376 31.92 -7.11 14.54
C SER A 376 32.64 -7.41 13.23
N CYS A 377 33.16 -6.37 12.58
CA CYS A 377 34.04 -6.48 11.42
C CYS A 377 35.43 -6.98 11.87
N ASP A 378 35.52 -8.22 12.34
CA ASP A 378 36.82 -8.89 12.43
C ASP A 378 37.05 -9.71 11.16
N ALA A 379 38.17 -9.41 10.51
CA ALA A 379 38.59 -9.94 9.23
C ALA A 379 38.83 -11.45 9.31
N GLY A 380 37.80 -12.23 9.01
CA GLY A 380 37.90 -13.68 8.98
C GLY A 380 36.57 -14.38 8.70
N ALA A 381 36.09 -14.27 7.46
CA ALA A 381 35.11 -15.18 6.85
C ALA A 381 33.69 -15.26 7.46
N SER A 382 33.02 -14.11 7.65
CA SER A 382 31.54 -14.08 7.74
C SER A 382 30.95 -13.47 6.46
N TRP A 383 30.61 -14.31 5.49
CA TRP A 383 30.04 -13.91 4.19
C TRP A 383 28.53 -13.75 4.33
N MET A 384 28.09 -12.70 5.05
CA MET A 384 26.67 -12.37 5.12
C MET A 384 26.20 -11.63 3.86
N ALA A 385 24.99 -11.99 3.44
CA ALA A 385 24.25 -11.42 2.33
C ALA A 385 24.15 -9.89 2.40
N GLY A 386 24.56 -9.19 1.34
CA GLY A 386 24.17 -7.80 1.15
C GLY A 386 22.67 -7.72 0.91
N TRP A 387 21.95 -7.00 1.78
CA TRP A 387 20.53 -6.70 1.59
C TRP A 387 20.36 -5.29 1.03
N HIS A 388 19.59 -5.18 -0.04
CA HIS A 388 19.25 -3.91 -0.66
C HIS A 388 17.75 -3.69 -0.62
N HIS A 389 17.35 -2.49 -0.19
CA HIS A 389 15.97 -2.20 0.18
C HIS A 389 15.44 -0.98 -0.55
N ARG A 390 14.39 -1.16 -1.36
CA ARG A 390 13.55 -0.06 -1.84
C ARG A 390 12.39 0.14 -0.86
N VAL A 391 12.57 1.08 0.06
CA VAL A 391 11.69 1.32 1.20
C VAL A 391 10.56 2.28 0.83
N MET A 392 9.32 1.96 1.21
CA MET A 392 8.22 2.92 1.20
C MET A 392 8.46 4.00 2.25
N LYS A 393 8.52 5.26 1.82
CA LYS A 393 8.66 6.42 2.69
C LYS A 393 7.44 7.34 2.51
N PRO A 394 6.90 7.94 3.58
CA PRO A 394 5.99 9.07 3.38
C PRO A 394 6.69 10.16 2.57
N SER A 395 5.90 10.90 1.82
CA SER A 395 6.38 12.14 1.22
C SER A 395 5.63 13.35 1.71
N LEU A 396 6.32 14.49 1.62
CA LEU A 396 5.78 15.81 1.84
C LEU A 396 6.13 16.71 0.66
N ALA A 397 5.33 17.72 0.41
CA ALA A 397 5.58 18.70 -0.63
C ALA A 397 5.56 20.13 -0.07
N MET A 398 6.42 20.99 -0.60
CA MET A 398 6.41 22.43 -0.34
C MET A 398 6.16 23.18 -1.65
N VAL A 399 5.08 23.94 -1.70
CA VAL A 399 4.70 24.76 -2.86
C VAL A 399 5.32 26.14 -2.72
N GLY A 400 6.19 26.51 -3.67
CA GLY A 400 6.88 27.80 -3.64
C GLY A 400 5.95 29.02 -3.76
N ALA A 401 6.51 30.20 -3.51
CA ALA A 401 5.80 31.49 -3.64
C ALA A 401 5.58 31.94 -5.10
N SER A 402 6.13 31.21 -6.07
CA SER A 402 5.95 31.51 -7.49
C SER A 402 4.48 31.32 -7.88
N PRO A 403 3.90 32.17 -8.75
CA PRO A 403 2.54 32.00 -9.23
C PRO A 403 2.42 30.65 -9.94
N CYS A 404 1.91 29.65 -9.23
CA CYS A 404 1.54 28.36 -9.77
C CYS A 404 0.02 28.31 -9.92
N CYS A 405 -0.45 27.63 -10.96
CA CYS A 405 -1.88 27.39 -11.11
C CYS A 405 -2.35 26.51 -9.94
N THR A 406 -3.28 27.01 -9.13
CA THR A 406 -3.83 26.30 -7.97
C THR A 406 -4.47 24.97 -8.34
N ASP A 407 -5.03 24.87 -9.55
CA ASP A 407 -5.56 23.62 -10.09
C ASP A 407 -4.46 22.60 -10.39
N THR A 408 -3.30 23.04 -10.87
CA THR A 408 -2.13 22.16 -11.06
C THR A 408 -1.62 21.63 -9.73
N VAL A 409 -1.57 22.47 -8.69
CA VAL A 409 -1.20 22.04 -7.33
C VAL A 409 -2.21 21.02 -6.80
N ALA A 410 -3.51 21.30 -6.91
CA ALA A 410 -4.56 20.38 -6.48
C ALA A 410 -4.51 19.04 -7.23
N ALA A 411 -4.28 19.05 -8.54
CA ALA A 411 -4.13 17.85 -9.35
C ALA A 411 -2.91 17.02 -8.89
N ARG A 412 -1.77 17.66 -8.62
CA ARG A 412 -0.59 16.99 -8.05
C ARG A 412 -0.88 16.40 -6.68
N ILE A 413 -1.55 17.13 -5.78
CA ILE A 413 -1.95 16.60 -4.47
C ILE A 413 -2.76 15.30 -4.65
N CYS A 414 -3.78 15.33 -5.49
CA CYS A 414 -4.65 14.18 -5.71
C CYS A 414 -3.90 13.00 -6.35
N GLN A 415 -3.02 13.25 -7.31
CA GLN A 415 -2.21 12.23 -7.97
C GLN A 415 -1.21 11.57 -7.01
N TYR A 416 -0.53 12.33 -6.15
CA TYR A 416 0.49 11.79 -5.27
C TYR A 416 -0.07 11.23 -3.96
N ALA A 417 -1.22 11.72 -3.49
CA ALA A 417 -1.84 11.25 -2.25
C ALA A 417 -2.85 10.11 -2.45
N PHE A 418 -3.63 10.11 -3.54
CA PHE A 418 -4.80 9.23 -3.66
C PHE A 418 -4.62 8.09 -4.67
N HIS A 419 -3.77 8.27 -5.68
CA HIS A 419 -3.53 7.24 -6.69
C HIS A 419 -3.02 5.92 -6.08
N GLY A 420 -3.50 4.78 -6.59
CA GLY A 420 -3.23 3.46 -6.00
C GLY A 420 -3.68 3.35 -4.54
N ASN A 421 -4.77 4.04 -4.18
CA ASN A 421 -5.30 4.14 -2.81
C ASN A 421 -4.28 4.68 -1.78
N GLY A 422 -3.39 5.57 -2.20
CA GLY A 422 -2.34 6.14 -1.34
C GLY A 422 -1.28 5.14 -0.88
N ARG A 423 -1.16 3.99 -1.57
CA ARG A 423 -0.21 2.91 -1.25
C ARG A 423 1.01 2.93 -2.19
N ARG A 424 1.50 4.12 -2.55
CA ARG A 424 2.70 4.31 -3.39
C ARG A 424 3.97 4.30 -2.55
N LEU A 425 5.12 4.08 -3.19
CA LEU A 425 6.43 4.16 -2.53
C LEU A 425 6.65 5.48 -1.81
N TYR A 426 6.22 6.59 -2.43
CA TYR A 426 6.31 7.95 -1.91
C TYR A 426 4.93 8.63 -1.92
N ALA A 427 3.97 8.03 -1.23
CA ALA A 427 2.62 8.59 -1.13
C ALA A 427 2.65 9.91 -0.35
N LEU A 428 2.08 10.97 -0.93
CA LEU A 428 2.04 12.30 -0.34
C LEU A 428 1.11 12.34 0.86
N GLN A 429 1.63 12.82 1.99
CA GLN A 429 0.91 12.87 3.27
C GLN A 429 0.71 14.29 3.76
N ILE A 430 1.65 15.17 3.44
CA ILE A 430 1.62 16.56 3.88
C ILE A 430 1.99 17.44 2.70
N VAL A 431 1.25 18.52 2.50
CA VAL A 431 1.61 19.54 1.53
C VAL A 431 1.52 20.91 2.18
N PHE A 432 2.57 21.70 2.08
CA PHE A 432 2.62 23.08 2.54
C PHE A 432 2.30 24.00 1.36
N VAL A 433 1.19 24.73 1.48
CA VAL A 433 0.66 25.62 0.44
C VAL A 433 0.64 27.06 0.98
N PRO A 434 1.05 28.06 0.18
CA PRO A 434 0.92 29.47 0.57
C PRO A 434 -0.48 29.81 1.07
N GLN A 435 -0.57 30.52 2.19
CA GLN A 435 -1.83 30.82 2.90
C GLN A 435 -2.84 31.56 2.03
N GLN A 436 -2.36 32.34 1.06
CA GLN A 436 -3.20 33.06 0.09
C GLN A 436 -3.90 32.12 -0.92
N ASP A 437 -3.31 30.95 -1.20
CA ASP A 437 -3.79 30.01 -2.23
C ASP A 437 -4.55 28.82 -1.63
N ILE A 438 -4.43 28.61 -0.32
CA ILE A 438 -4.93 27.42 0.40
C ILE A 438 -6.41 27.12 0.13
N LEU A 439 -7.27 28.15 0.15
CA LEU A 439 -8.71 27.94 -0.02
C LEU A 439 -9.06 27.49 -1.45
N LEU A 440 -8.36 28.02 -2.45
CA LEU A 440 -8.54 27.63 -3.85
C LEU A 440 -8.07 26.18 -4.06
N VAL A 441 -6.89 25.84 -3.54
CA VAL A 441 -6.35 24.48 -3.62
C VAL A 441 -7.27 23.49 -2.92
N LEU A 442 -7.72 23.76 -1.69
CA LEU A 442 -8.64 22.90 -0.95
C LEU A 442 -9.98 22.71 -1.68
N ARG A 443 -10.50 23.77 -2.31
CA ARG A 443 -11.72 23.68 -3.13
C ARG A 443 -11.52 22.75 -4.32
N SER A 444 -10.42 22.89 -5.04
CA SER A 444 -10.12 22.04 -6.21
C SER A 444 -9.86 20.59 -5.79
N VAL A 445 -9.19 20.34 -4.65
CA VAL A 445 -9.04 18.98 -4.08
C VAL A 445 -10.41 18.38 -3.72
N ALA A 446 -11.28 19.14 -3.03
CA ALA A 446 -12.62 18.67 -2.68
C ALA A 446 -13.49 18.39 -3.92
N GLN A 447 -13.37 19.22 -4.96
CA GLN A 447 -14.05 19.03 -6.23
C GLN A 447 -13.55 17.77 -6.96
N TYR A 448 -12.23 17.52 -6.95
CA TYR A 448 -11.65 16.28 -7.47
C TYR A 448 -12.23 15.07 -6.74
N VAL A 449 -12.16 15.04 -5.40
CA VAL A 449 -12.68 13.92 -4.60
C VAL A 449 -14.17 13.67 -4.85
N ARG A 450 -14.96 14.74 -5.01
CA ARG A 450 -16.39 14.64 -5.33
C ARG A 450 -16.66 14.09 -6.73
N GLY A 451 -15.75 14.34 -7.67
CA GLY A 451 -15.83 13.87 -9.06
C GLY A 451 -15.37 12.43 -9.24
N LEU A 452 -14.70 11.83 -8.25
CA LEU A 452 -14.18 10.46 -8.35
C LEU A 452 -15.31 9.45 -8.50
N ARG A 453 -15.20 8.62 -9.53
CA ARG A 453 -16.02 7.43 -9.63
C ARG A 453 -15.36 6.27 -8.88
N LEU A 454 -15.85 5.98 -7.69
CA LEU A 454 -15.55 4.73 -7.01
C LEU A 454 -16.23 3.57 -7.73
N GLY A 455 -15.51 2.48 -7.95
CA GLY A 455 -16.07 1.32 -8.64
C GLY A 455 -15.25 0.05 -8.45
N HIS A 456 -15.82 -1.05 -8.92
CA HIS A 456 -15.13 -2.34 -8.92
C HIS A 456 -13.76 -2.22 -9.60
N SER A 457 -12.73 -2.87 -9.06
CA SER A 457 -11.36 -2.78 -9.58
C SER A 457 -11.22 -3.12 -11.06
N LEU A 458 -12.09 -4.01 -11.56
CA LEU A 458 -12.16 -4.41 -12.97
C LEU A 458 -13.02 -3.50 -13.86
N ASP A 459 -13.73 -2.50 -13.30
CA ASP A 459 -14.48 -1.52 -14.08
C ASP A 459 -13.48 -0.55 -14.75
N PRO A 460 -13.37 -0.54 -16.09
CA PRO A 460 -12.42 0.33 -16.79
C PRO A 460 -12.75 1.82 -16.65
N THR A 461 -13.94 2.15 -16.16
CA THR A 461 -14.41 3.52 -15.97
C THR A 461 -14.37 3.97 -14.51
N ALA A 462 -13.90 3.13 -13.58
CA ALA A 462 -13.63 3.53 -12.21
C ALA A 462 -12.34 4.36 -12.13
N ASP A 463 -12.39 5.44 -11.35
CA ASP A 463 -11.23 6.29 -11.08
C ASP A 463 -10.42 5.79 -9.89
N MET A 464 -11.11 5.16 -8.92
CA MET A 464 -10.52 4.63 -7.71
C MET A 464 -11.27 3.37 -7.25
N GLY A 465 -10.50 2.37 -6.83
CA GLY A 465 -11.02 1.08 -6.40
C GLY A 465 -11.16 1.00 -4.87
N PRO A 466 -11.54 -0.16 -4.32
CA PRO A 466 -11.60 -0.40 -2.89
C PRO A 466 -10.19 -0.42 -2.25
N LEU A 467 -10.16 -0.20 -0.94
CA LEU A 467 -9.01 -0.58 -0.11
C LEU A 467 -8.81 -2.10 -0.17
N PRO A 468 -7.58 -2.61 -0.03
CA PRO A 468 -7.26 -4.03 -0.21
C PRO A 468 -7.89 -4.99 0.81
N ALA A 469 -8.22 -4.55 2.03
CA ALA A 469 -8.77 -5.46 3.04
C ALA A 469 -9.62 -4.72 4.09
N ALA A 470 -10.40 -5.49 4.86
CA ALA A 470 -11.17 -5.00 6.00
C ALA A 470 -10.28 -4.28 7.03
N ALA A 471 -9.06 -4.77 7.25
CA ALA A 471 -8.09 -4.14 8.16
C ALA A 471 -7.72 -2.72 7.71
N HIS A 472 -7.58 -2.49 6.40
CA HIS A 472 -7.31 -1.15 5.86
C HIS A 472 -8.50 -0.22 6.04
N MET A 473 -9.73 -0.71 5.83
CA MET A 473 -10.95 0.07 6.08
C MET A 473 -11.05 0.49 7.54
N ALA A 474 -10.83 -0.44 8.46
CA ALA A 474 -10.84 -0.17 9.89
C ALA A 474 -9.75 0.87 10.26
N ALA A 475 -8.52 0.68 9.78
CA ALA A 475 -7.43 1.62 10.03
C ALA A 475 -7.72 3.02 9.45
N MET A 476 -8.31 3.10 8.25
CA MET A 476 -8.71 4.37 7.64
C MET A 476 -9.76 5.08 8.49
N LYS A 477 -10.77 4.35 8.96
CA LYS A 477 -11.81 4.88 9.85
C LYS A 477 -11.20 5.40 11.16
N ASP A 478 -10.34 4.60 11.80
CA ASP A 478 -9.66 4.99 13.05
C ASP A 478 -8.80 6.24 12.83
N THR A 479 -8.09 6.33 11.70
CA THR A 479 -7.29 7.50 11.32
C THR A 479 -8.17 8.74 11.17
N VAL A 480 -9.31 8.64 10.49
CA VAL A 480 -10.23 9.77 10.28
C VAL A 480 -10.86 10.21 11.60
N GLU A 481 -11.31 9.26 12.42
CA GLU A 481 -11.87 9.54 13.75
C GLU A 481 -10.83 10.20 14.67
N ALA A 482 -9.60 9.68 14.69
CA ALA A 482 -8.51 10.25 15.49
C ALA A 482 -8.15 11.67 15.03
N ALA A 483 -8.11 11.93 13.72
CA ALA A 483 -7.80 13.25 13.16
C ALA A 483 -8.85 14.30 13.57
N VAL A 484 -10.13 13.92 13.62
CA VAL A 484 -11.23 14.84 13.96
C VAL A 484 -11.38 15.02 15.47
N CYS A 485 -11.19 13.96 16.27
CA CYS A 485 -11.52 13.96 17.69
C CYS A 485 -10.34 14.28 18.62
N CYS A 486 -9.10 13.95 18.24
CA CYS A 486 -7.98 13.85 19.18
C CYS A 486 -6.68 14.36 18.55
N GLY A 487 -6.50 15.68 18.49
CA GLY A 487 -5.28 16.30 17.97
C GLY A 487 -4.76 17.42 18.86
N GLU A 488 -3.46 17.37 19.17
CA GLU A 488 -2.68 18.55 19.61
C GLU A 488 -2.67 19.64 18.53
N VAL A 489 -2.75 19.20 17.27
CA VAL A 489 -2.96 20.03 16.08
C VAL A 489 -4.43 20.00 15.72
N LYS A 490 -5.03 21.19 15.53
CA LYS A 490 -6.40 21.32 15.07
C LYS A 490 -6.50 20.98 13.59
N LEU A 491 -6.83 19.74 13.27
CA LEU A 491 -7.13 19.31 11.90
C LEU A 491 -8.60 19.55 11.60
N GLN A 492 -8.87 20.20 10.46
CA GLN A 492 -10.22 20.39 9.95
C GLN A 492 -10.45 19.41 8.81
N HIS A 493 -11.51 18.62 8.91
CA HIS A 493 -11.89 17.73 7.82
C HIS A 493 -12.43 18.51 6.63
N VAL A 494 -11.84 18.32 5.44
CA VAL A 494 -12.21 19.03 4.21
C VAL A 494 -13.16 18.18 3.36
N CYS A 495 -12.76 16.95 3.05
CA CYS A 495 -13.56 16.03 2.24
C CYS A 495 -13.12 14.57 2.43
N GLY A 496 -14.03 13.64 2.13
CA GLY A 496 -13.75 12.20 2.05
C GLY A 496 -13.72 11.48 3.39
N GLY A 497 -12.95 10.40 3.49
CA GLY A 497 -12.74 9.65 4.74
C GLY A 497 -13.92 8.81 5.23
N PHE A 498 -15.06 8.87 4.53
CA PHE A 498 -16.25 8.10 4.88
C PHE A 498 -16.38 6.85 4.02
N GLU A 499 -16.96 5.81 4.62
CA GLU A 499 -17.41 4.62 3.92
C GLU A 499 -18.50 5.00 2.94
N VAL A 500 -18.37 4.53 1.70
CA VAL A 500 -19.41 4.70 0.69
C VAL A 500 -20.30 3.47 0.73
N ALA A 501 -21.61 3.68 0.83
CA ALA A 501 -22.59 2.60 0.84
C ALA A 501 -22.57 1.86 -0.51
N MET A 502 -21.74 0.83 -0.60
CA MET A 502 -21.64 -0.10 -1.70
C MET A 502 -22.25 -1.45 -1.28
N PRO A 503 -22.77 -2.26 -2.22
CA PRO A 503 -23.36 -3.56 -1.89
C PRO A 503 -22.40 -4.51 -1.14
N ALA A 504 -21.10 -4.37 -1.40
CA ALA A 504 -20.00 -5.15 -0.82
C ALA A 504 -18.65 -4.43 -1.04
N GLY A 505 -17.57 -5.00 -0.52
CA GLY A 505 -16.19 -4.52 -0.70
C GLY A 505 -15.77 -3.43 0.29
N TYR A 506 -14.51 -2.99 0.18
CA TYR A 506 -13.87 -2.08 1.13
C TYR A 506 -13.69 -0.67 0.55
N PHE A 507 -14.78 0.00 0.19
CA PHE A 507 -14.74 1.32 -0.49
C PHE A 507 -14.68 2.50 0.48
N CYS A 508 -13.68 3.36 0.31
CA CYS A 508 -13.51 4.59 1.09
C CYS A 508 -13.13 5.74 0.16
N LEU A 509 -13.75 6.91 0.34
CA LEU A 509 -13.32 8.12 -0.37
C LEU A 509 -11.97 8.61 0.18
N PRO A 510 -11.06 9.08 -0.70
CA PRO A 510 -9.80 9.67 -0.26
C PRO A 510 -10.05 10.88 0.63
N CYS A 511 -9.29 11.00 1.70
CA CYS A 511 -9.53 11.99 2.75
C CYS A 511 -8.54 13.15 2.70
N ALA A 512 -9.03 14.39 2.81
CA ALA A 512 -8.20 15.57 2.96
C ALA A 512 -8.51 16.30 4.27
N PHE A 513 -7.45 16.66 5.00
CA PHE A 513 -7.50 17.51 6.17
C PHE A 513 -6.81 18.84 5.90
N TYR A 514 -7.28 19.88 6.56
CA TYR A 514 -6.66 21.20 6.58
C TYR A 514 -6.03 21.47 7.95
N SER A 515 -4.85 22.06 7.94
CA SER A 515 -4.17 22.62 9.11
C SER A 515 -3.50 23.96 8.75
N SER A 516 -3.15 24.76 9.74
CA SER A 516 -2.43 26.02 9.56
C SER A 516 -1.17 26.01 10.42
N ILE A 517 -0.07 26.50 9.87
CA ILE A 517 1.16 26.69 10.64
C ILE A 517 1.08 28.03 11.37
N ALA A 518 1.29 28.00 12.69
CA ALA A 518 1.21 29.20 13.50
C ALA A 518 2.27 30.22 13.06
N ASN A 519 1.84 31.42 12.67
CA ASN A 519 2.72 32.51 12.26
C ASN A 519 2.99 33.45 13.43
N VAL A 520 3.98 33.11 14.26
CA VAL A 520 4.28 33.82 15.51
C VAL A 520 5.76 34.19 15.59
N THR A 521 6.57 33.39 16.28
CA THR A 521 8.04 33.48 16.31
C THR A 521 8.62 32.31 15.52
N PRO A 522 9.89 32.38 15.09
CA PRO A 522 10.54 31.24 14.42
C PRO A 522 10.48 29.95 15.25
N ALA A 523 10.74 30.04 16.56
CA ALA A 523 10.67 28.89 17.47
C ALA A 523 9.24 28.31 17.61
N ALA A 524 8.22 29.17 17.65
CA ALA A 524 6.82 28.71 17.67
C ALA A 524 6.39 28.09 16.33
N THR A 525 6.91 28.61 15.21
CA THR A 525 6.69 28.06 13.86
C THR A 525 7.29 26.66 13.77
N GLU A 526 8.55 26.50 14.20
CA GLU A 526 9.24 25.22 14.26
C GLU A 526 8.50 24.20 15.14
N ALA A 527 8.07 24.60 16.34
CA ALA A 527 7.27 23.75 17.21
C ALA A 527 5.93 23.34 16.55
N SER A 528 5.25 24.25 15.86
CA SER A 528 4.02 23.97 15.11
C SER A 528 4.26 22.98 13.97
N LEU A 529 5.37 23.11 13.24
CA LEU A 529 5.75 22.19 12.16
C LEU A 529 6.02 20.80 12.71
N ASN A 530 6.82 20.71 13.76
CA ASN A 530 7.12 19.44 14.43
C ASN A 530 5.85 18.76 14.98
N ALA A 531 4.90 19.54 15.52
CA ALA A 531 3.61 19.01 15.98
C ALA A 531 2.76 18.44 14.82
N VAL A 532 2.77 19.08 13.65
CA VAL A 532 2.09 18.57 12.44
C VAL A 532 2.76 17.28 11.94
N LEU A 533 4.09 17.23 11.87
CA LEU A 533 4.83 16.05 11.47
C LEU A 533 4.57 14.87 12.42
N ALA A 534 4.64 15.10 13.73
CA ALA A 534 4.38 14.09 14.77
C ALA A 534 2.93 13.60 14.76
N THR A 535 1.97 14.53 14.62
CA THR A 535 0.55 14.18 14.50
C THR A 535 0.29 13.35 13.25
N THR A 536 0.90 13.70 12.12
CA THR A 536 0.79 12.93 10.89
C THR A 536 1.37 11.53 11.06
N ALA A 537 2.58 11.40 11.60
CA ALA A 537 3.21 10.10 11.85
C ALA A 537 2.33 9.20 12.75
N ARG A 538 1.73 9.78 13.80
CA ARG A 538 0.79 9.06 14.69
C ARG A 538 -0.47 8.59 13.96
N LEU A 539 -1.12 9.47 13.21
CA LEU A 539 -2.33 9.16 12.44
C LEU A 539 -2.08 8.06 11.40
N ARG A 540 -0.87 8.05 10.82
CA ARG A 540 -0.44 7.09 9.83
C ARG A 540 -0.09 5.72 10.40
N GLY A 541 0.33 5.62 11.66
CA GLY A 541 0.89 4.39 12.21
C GLY A 541 0.03 3.13 12.00
N GLY A 542 -1.30 3.25 12.03
CA GLY A 542 -2.22 2.16 11.70
C GLY A 542 -2.13 1.74 10.23
N LEU A 543 -2.33 2.70 9.31
CA LEU A 543 -2.27 2.50 7.87
C LEU A 543 -0.89 2.07 7.38
N ASP A 544 0.17 2.58 8.01
CA ASP A 544 1.55 2.33 7.63
C ASP A 544 1.92 0.85 7.76
N ARG A 545 1.46 0.18 8.83
CA ARG A 545 1.64 -1.27 9.01
C ARG A 545 0.97 -2.09 7.91
N LEU A 546 0.01 -1.50 7.23
CA LEU A 546 -0.76 -2.08 6.13
C LEU A 546 -0.32 -1.54 4.75
N GLY A 547 0.73 -0.72 4.72
CA GLY A 547 1.31 -0.16 3.50
C GLY A 547 0.70 1.15 2.99
N GLY A 548 -0.04 1.86 3.84
CA GLY A 548 -0.56 3.21 3.55
C GLY A 548 -2.06 3.26 3.32
N GLY A 549 -2.54 4.46 2.99
CA GLY A 549 -3.94 4.77 2.75
C GLY A 549 -4.12 6.14 2.11
N PRO A 550 -5.29 6.40 1.50
CA PRO A 550 -5.50 7.57 0.66
C PRO A 550 -5.92 8.78 1.51
N PHE A 551 -4.97 9.38 2.24
CA PHE A 551 -5.23 10.64 2.91
C PHE A 551 -4.07 11.63 2.84
N VAL A 552 -4.39 12.91 3.00
CA VAL A 552 -3.41 14.01 2.99
C VAL A 552 -3.80 15.11 3.97
N ILE A 553 -2.78 15.77 4.54
CA ILE A 553 -2.93 17.01 5.30
C ILE A 553 -2.38 18.17 4.46
N VAL A 554 -3.23 19.14 4.17
CA VAL A 554 -2.88 20.36 3.46
C VAL A 554 -2.68 21.47 4.50
N CYS A 555 -1.47 21.99 4.57
CA CYS A 555 -1.04 22.98 5.55
C CYS A 555 -0.88 24.35 4.91
N GLY A 556 -1.61 25.35 5.41
CA GLY A 556 -1.37 26.75 5.07
C GLY A 556 -0.11 27.28 5.77
N TYR A 557 0.75 27.98 5.02
CA TYR A 557 1.94 28.66 5.56
C TYR A 557 2.21 30.00 4.85
N ASP A 558 2.98 30.89 5.47
CA ASP A 558 3.39 32.20 4.96
C ASP A 558 4.84 32.11 4.43
N PRO A 559 5.07 32.01 3.10
CA PRO A 559 6.40 31.73 2.57
C PRO A 559 7.48 32.76 2.93
N PRO A 560 7.23 34.08 2.84
CA PRO A 560 8.18 35.11 3.29
C PRO A 560 8.65 34.96 4.74
N GLN A 561 7.77 34.54 5.65
CA GLN A 561 8.06 34.51 7.09
C GLN A 561 8.50 33.12 7.57
N GLN A 562 7.93 32.07 7.01
CA GLN A 562 8.05 30.70 7.50
C GLN A 562 8.87 29.81 6.55
N GLY A 563 9.11 30.21 5.30
CA GLY A 563 9.76 29.38 4.27
C GLY A 563 11.14 28.84 4.71
N LYS A 564 11.99 29.71 5.27
CA LYS A 564 13.32 29.29 5.74
C LYS A 564 13.27 28.32 6.92
N VAL A 565 12.35 28.54 7.85
CA VAL A 565 12.16 27.63 9.01
C VAL A 565 11.64 26.28 8.53
N LEU A 566 10.66 26.30 7.62
CA LEU A 566 10.13 25.10 6.99
C LEU A 566 11.23 24.33 6.26
N GLU A 567 12.03 24.96 5.40
CA GLU A 567 13.14 24.31 4.71
C GLU A 567 14.15 23.65 5.65
N ASN A 568 14.47 24.30 6.78
CA ASN A 568 15.36 23.72 7.78
C ASN A 568 14.76 22.47 8.43
N VAL A 569 13.51 22.56 8.91
CA VAL A 569 12.79 21.42 9.50
C VAL A 569 12.65 20.27 8.49
N LEU A 570 12.36 20.60 7.23
CA LEU A 570 12.24 19.61 6.16
C LEU A 570 13.58 18.98 5.79
N ARG A 571 14.68 19.71 5.85
CA ARG A 571 16.03 19.18 5.68
C ARG A 571 16.34 18.17 6.78
N ASP A 572 16.04 18.49 8.03
CA ASP A 572 16.22 17.58 9.15
C ASP A 572 15.31 16.35 9.03
N ALA A 573 14.06 16.53 8.61
CA ALA A 573 13.11 15.43 8.37
C ALA A 573 13.49 14.54 7.18
N SER A 574 14.10 15.11 6.14
CA SER A 574 14.55 14.40 4.93
C SER A 574 15.69 13.42 5.21
N SER A 575 16.48 13.69 6.25
CA SER A 575 17.60 12.85 6.66
C SER A 575 17.19 11.48 7.19
N SER A 576 15.93 11.30 7.64
CA SER A 576 15.50 10.04 8.27
C SER A 576 14.11 9.53 7.85
N SER A 577 13.13 10.40 7.62
CA SER A 577 11.72 9.96 7.72
C SER A 577 10.85 10.26 6.50
N PHE A 578 11.15 11.29 5.70
CA PHE A 578 10.29 11.74 4.60
C PHE A 578 11.05 11.92 3.28
N ALA A 579 10.39 11.62 2.17
CA ALA A 579 10.77 12.14 0.87
C ALA A 579 10.21 13.57 0.69
N VAL A 580 11.04 14.54 0.34
CA VAL A 580 10.64 15.95 0.22
C VAL A 580 10.54 16.33 -1.25
N HIS A 581 9.40 16.91 -1.64
CA HIS A 581 9.17 17.46 -2.97
C HIS A 581 9.10 19.00 -2.90
N HIS A 582 9.76 19.67 -3.84
CA HIS A 582 9.65 21.11 -4.03
C HIS A 582 8.84 21.36 -5.31
N TRP A 583 7.72 22.06 -5.19
CA TRP A 583 6.73 22.26 -6.26
C TRP A 583 6.62 23.70 -6.72
#